data_AF-A0AAU5FFH7-F1
#
_entry.id   AF-A0AAU5FFH7-F1
#
_cell.length_a   1.000
_cell.length_b   1.000
_cell.length_c   1.000
_cell.angle_alpha   90.00
_cell.angle_beta   90.00
_cell.angle_gamma   90.00
#
_symmetry.space_group_name_H-M   'P 1'
#
loop_
_entity.id
_entity.type
_entity.pdbx_description
1 polymer ?
#
loop_
_entity_poly.entity_id
_entity_poly.type
_entity_poly.pdbx_seq_one_letter_code
_entity_poly.pdbx_strand_id
1 'polypeptide(L)'
;MLRERHRSCAASAAYLAADIPTLREQITTLPGKPYESRQRVSAPILGVLAVEGRIRRARPAGSWTSAQFRWAPADPLPQVPASDTKTRLARQYLAAFGPATADDLKWWTGWSLTDTRKALAAISART
;
A
#
# COMPACT_ATOMS: atom_id res chain seq x y z
N MET A 1 -30.21 14.59 -15.11
CA MET A 1 -29.97 13.17 -15.46
C MET A 1 -28.46 12.83 -15.44
N LEU A 2 -27.72 13.18 -14.37
CA LEU A 2 -26.24 13.13 -14.35
C LEU A 2 -25.65 12.75 -12.97
N ARG A 3 -26.36 11.94 -12.16
CA ARG A 3 -25.90 11.59 -10.79
C ARG A 3 -25.69 10.10 -10.53
N GLU A 4 -25.60 9.26 -11.55
CA GLU A 4 -25.68 7.80 -11.33
C GLU A 4 -24.70 6.93 -12.14
N ARG A 5 -23.48 7.42 -12.41
CA ARG A 5 -22.45 6.64 -13.13
C ARG A 5 -21.05 6.61 -12.49
N HIS A 6 -20.92 6.67 -11.17
CA HIS A 6 -19.58 6.80 -10.54
C HIS A 6 -19.15 5.69 -9.57
N ARG A 7 -19.85 4.54 -9.48
CA ARG A 7 -19.35 3.43 -8.65
C ARG A 7 -18.31 2.53 -9.33
N SER A 8 -17.95 2.74 -10.60
CA SER A 8 -17.03 1.83 -11.31
C SER A 8 -16.07 2.42 -12.35
N CYS A 9 -15.80 3.74 -12.37
CA CYS A 9 -14.83 4.28 -13.33
C CYS A 9 -13.47 4.45 -12.67
N ALA A 10 -12.53 3.56 -12.99
CA ALA A 10 -11.14 3.73 -12.58
C ALA A 10 -10.48 4.86 -13.39
N ALA A 11 -9.82 5.81 -12.73
CA ALA A 11 -9.22 6.99 -13.35
C ALA A 11 -7.69 6.97 -13.25
N SER A 12 -6.99 7.48 -14.27
CA SER A 12 -5.54 7.67 -14.18
C SER A 12 -5.20 8.88 -13.30
N ALA A 13 -3.98 8.93 -12.76
CA ALA A 13 -3.51 10.10 -12.03
C ALA A 13 -3.56 11.39 -12.88
N ALA A 14 -3.30 11.27 -14.19
CA ALA A 14 -3.39 12.41 -15.11
C ALA A 14 -4.83 12.90 -15.31
N TYR A 15 -5.81 11.98 -15.40
CA TYR A 15 -7.22 12.33 -15.49
C TYR A 15 -7.71 12.99 -14.19
N LEU A 16 -7.39 12.41 -13.03
CA LEU A 16 -7.73 13.01 -11.74
C LEU A 16 -7.09 14.38 -11.56
N ALA A 17 -5.85 14.56 -11.99
CA ALA A 17 -5.18 15.86 -11.96
C ALA A 17 -5.78 16.86 -12.95
N ALA A 18 -6.47 16.39 -14.00
CA ALA A 18 -7.23 17.25 -14.90
C ALA A 18 -8.43 17.89 -14.23
N ASP A 19 -9.21 17.06 -13.53
CA ASP A 19 -10.43 17.46 -12.82
C ASP A 19 -10.15 18.14 -11.48
N ILE A 20 -9.01 17.81 -10.85
CA ILE A 20 -8.58 18.34 -9.54
C ILE A 20 -7.22 19.03 -9.74
N PRO A 21 -7.18 20.31 -10.14
CA PRO A 21 -5.94 20.98 -10.51
C PRO A 21 -4.88 21.05 -9.41
N THR A 22 -5.29 21.08 -8.13
CA THR A 22 -4.37 21.06 -6.97
C THR A 22 -3.50 19.79 -6.95
N LEU A 23 -3.95 18.69 -7.55
CA LEU A 23 -3.13 17.47 -7.68
C LEU A 23 -1.90 17.65 -8.60
N ARG A 24 -1.86 18.70 -9.42
CA ARG A 24 -0.72 19.04 -10.28
C ARG A 24 0.37 19.83 -9.57
N GLU A 25 0.10 20.35 -8.37
CA GLU A 25 1.10 21.05 -7.57
C GLU A 25 2.31 20.15 -7.34
N GLN A 26 3.50 20.76 -7.27
CA GLN A 26 4.75 20.04 -7.16
C GLN A 26 5.38 20.29 -5.80
N ILE A 27 5.74 19.21 -5.14
CA ILE A 27 6.54 19.24 -3.92
C ILE A 27 7.99 18.86 -4.25
N THR A 28 8.92 19.50 -3.55
CA THR A 28 10.32 19.09 -3.54
C THR A 28 10.50 18.02 -2.49
N THR A 29 10.97 16.85 -2.91
CA THR A 29 11.34 15.76 -2.02
C THR A 29 12.84 15.75 -1.80
N LEU A 30 13.24 15.58 -0.53
CA LEU A 30 14.63 15.54 -0.08
C LEU A 30 15.41 16.81 -0.46
N PRO A 31 14.91 18.01 -0.10
CA PRO A 31 15.55 19.27 -0.47
C PRO A 31 17.01 19.33 0.03
N GLY A 32 17.92 19.80 -0.83
CA GLY A 32 19.34 19.95 -0.55
C GLY A 32 20.16 18.65 -0.62
N LYS A 33 19.58 17.52 -1.04
CA LYS A 33 20.31 16.27 -1.28
C LYS A 33 20.69 16.12 -2.77
N PRO A 34 21.75 15.36 -3.10
CA PRO A 34 22.10 15.08 -4.51
C PRO A 34 20.98 14.40 -5.33
N TYR A 35 20.04 13.75 -4.64
CA TYR A 35 18.85 13.10 -5.18
C TYR A 35 17.56 13.87 -4.87
N GLU A 36 17.65 15.20 -4.71
CA GLU A 36 16.49 16.08 -4.69
C GLU A 36 15.67 15.87 -5.98
N SER A 37 14.35 15.82 -5.82
CA SER A 37 13.44 15.69 -6.96
C SER A 37 12.17 16.48 -6.73
N ARG A 38 11.57 16.97 -7.83
CA ARG A 38 10.23 17.57 -7.81
C ARG A 38 9.23 16.56 -8.36
N GLN A 39 8.18 16.32 -7.60
CA GLN A 39 7.10 15.41 -8.01
C GLN A 39 5.75 16.04 -7.79
N ARG A 40 4.79 15.72 -8.65
CA ARG A 40 3.39 16.13 -8.47
C ARG A 40 2.82 15.48 -7.22
N VAL A 41 2.06 16.23 -6.43
CA VAL A 41 1.39 15.72 -5.21
C VAL A 41 0.39 14.60 -5.51
N SER A 42 -0.07 14.46 -6.76
CA SER A 42 -0.90 13.35 -7.20
C SER A 42 -0.33 11.98 -6.83
N ALA A 43 0.98 11.77 -6.97
CA ALA A 43 1.60 10.47 -6.71
C ALA A 43 1.57 10.08 -5.21
N PRO A 44 2.10 10.91 -4.27
CA PRO A 44 2.06 10.58 -2.86
C PRO A 44 0.64 10.55 -2.30
N ILE A 45 -0.27 11.45 -2.73
CA ILE A 45 -1.67 11.44 -2.26
C ILE A 45 -2.36 10.13 -2.64
N LEU A 46 -2.26 9.69 -3.90
CA LEU A 46 -2.85 8.43 -4.33
C LEU A 46 -2.18 7.23 -3.62
N GLY A 47 -0.88 7.32 -3.34
CA GLY A 47 -0.17 6.34 -2.51
C GLY A 47 -0.75 6.22 -1.10
N VAL A 48 -0.93 7.34 -0.40
CA VAL A 48 -1.51 7.37 0.96
C VAL A 48 -2.94 6.84 0.97
N LEU A 49 -3.78 7.30 0.04
CA LEU A 49 -5.16 6.81 -0.07
C LEU A 49 -5.22 5.29 -0.34
N ALA A 50 -4.23 4.75 -1.06
CA ALA A 50 -4.14 3.32 -1.30
C ALA A 50 -3.68 2.56 -0.04
N VAL A 51 -2.72 3.09 0.70
CA VAL A 51 -2.27 2.53 2.00
C VAL A 51 -3.40 2.54 3.02
N GLU A 52 -4.21 3.60 3.04
CA GLU A 52 -5.41 3.70 3.88
C GLU A 52 -6.57 2.79 3.41
N GLY A 53 -6.41 2.08 2.29
CA GLY A 53 -7.45 1.21 1.73
C GLY A 53 -8.68 1.96 1.22
N ARG A 54 -8.56 3.25 0.87
CA ARG A 54 -9.64 4.06 0.30
C ARG A 54 -9.74 3.92 -1.21
N ILE A 55 -8.61 3.67 -1.87
CA ILE A 55 -8.52 3.40 -3.31
C ILE A 55 -7.64 2.18 -3.57
N ARG A 56 -7.78 1.58 -4.75
CA ARG A 56 -6.95 0.46 -5.20
C ARG A 56 -6.44 0.69 -6.62
N ARG A 57 -5.30 0.08 -6.94
CA ARG A 57 -4.82 -0.01 -8.34
C ARG A 57 -5.76 -0.90 -9.14
N ALA A 58 -6.29 -0.38 -10.23
CA ALA A 58 -7.04 -1.10 -11.24
C ALA A 58 -6.12 -1.47 -12.42
N ARG A 59 -6.71 -1.92 -13.54
CA ARG A 59 -5.95 -2.31 -14.75
C ARG A 59 -4.91 -1.23 -15.10
N PRO A 60 -3.64 -1.61 -15.36
CA PRO A 60 -2.61 -0.67 -15.77
C PRO A 60 -3.09 0.23 -16.92
N ALA A 61 -2.65 1.49 -16.89
CA ALA A 61 -2.94 2.45 -17.95
C ALA A 61 -2.06 2.24 -19.19
N GLY A 62 -1.11 1.30 -19.14
CA GLY A 62 -0.23 0.91 -20.24
C GLY A 62 -0.02 -0.61 -20.31
N SER A 63 1.17 -1.03 -20.76
CA SER A 63 1.59 -2.43 -20.76
C SER A 63 1.67 -3.01 -19.34
N TRP A 64 1.85 -4.33 -19.23
CA TRP A 64 1.98 -5.01 -17.95
C TRP A 64 3.16 -4.53 -17.09
N THR A 65 4.19 -3.92 -17.71
CA THR A 65 5.35 -3.32 -17.03
C THR A 65 5.15 -1.85 -16.67
N SER A 66 4.04 -1.23 -17.06
CA SER A 66 3.81 0.19 -16.81
C SER A 66 3.59 0.47 -15.33
N ALA A 67 4.34 1.44 -14.80
CA ALA A 67 4.12 1.99 -13.47
C ALA A 67 2.91 2.95 -13.42
N GLN A 68 2.21 3.17 -14.55
CA GLN A 68 1.01 3.99 -14.60
C GLN A 68 -0.23 3.12 -14.34
N PHE A 69 -0.92 3.41 -13.24
CA PHE A 69 -2.13 2.71 -12.84
C PHE A 69 -3.37 3.58 -13.03
N ARG A 70 -4.49 2.92 -13.28
CA ARG A 70 -5.79 3.50 -12.99
C ARG A 70 -6.13 3.25 -11.52
N TRP A 71 -6.90 4.13 -10.91
CA TRP A 71 -7.29 4.09 -9.51
C TRP A 71 -8.80 4.01 -9.41
N ALA A 72 -9.30 3.07 -8.62
CA ALA A 72 -10.71 2.92 -8.34
C ALA A 72 -10.94 3.01 -6.82
N PRO A 73 -12.14 3.39 -6.36
CA PRO A 73 -12.53 3.23 -4.97
C PRO A 73 -12.27 1.79 -4.51
N ALA A 74 -11.72 1.63 -3.31
CA ALA A 74 -11.57 0.33 -2.68
C ALA A 74 -12.81 0.02 -1.85
N ASP A 75 -13.13 -1.27 -1.74
CA ASP A 75 -14.14 -1.73 -0.80
C ASP A 75 -13.55 -1.66 0.62
N PRO A 76 -14.33 -1.23 1.63
CA PRO A 76 -13.85 -1.15 3.00
C PRO A 76 -13.27 -2.48 3.48
N LEU A 77 -12.04 -2.43 3.99
CA LEU A 77 -11.42 -3.61 4.59
C LEU A 77 -12.04 -3.86 5.99
N PRO A 78 -12.26 -5.15 6.36
CA PRO A 78 -12.69 -5.47 7.71
C PRO A 78 -11.65 -4.98 8.72
N GLN A 79 -12.13 -4.37 9.81
CA GLN A 79 -11.25 -3.95 10.89
C GLN A 79 -10.73 -5.20 11.61
N VAL A 80 -9.41 -5.41 11.54
CA VAL A 80 -8.74 -6.49 12.25
C VAL A 80 -8.10 -5.88 13.49
N PRO A 81 -8.35 -6.43 14.71
CA PRO A 81 -7.65 -5.98 15.90
C PRO A 81 -6.13 -6.02 15.69
N ALA A 82 -5.46 -4.89 15.97
CA ALA A 82 -4.01 -4.78 15.81
C ALA A 82 -3.26 -5.83 16.65
N SER A 83 -3.87 -6.24 17.79
CA SER A 83 -3.27 -7.11 18.80
C SER A 83 -2.89 -8.52 18.32
N ASP A 84 -3.39 -9.01 17.19
CA ASP A 84 -3.08 -10.36 16.69
C ASP A 84 -2.58 -10.41 15.24
N THR A 85 -2.47 -9.26 14.58
CA THR A 85 -2.22 -9.21 13.14
C THR A 85 -0.83 -9.71 12.79
N LYS A 86 0.20 -9.33 13.57
CA LYS A 86 1.59 -9.79 13.33
C LYS A 86 1.74 -11.30 13.54
N THR A 87 1.18 -11.83 14.62
CA THR A 87 1.17 -13.28 14.90
C THR A 87 0.43 -14.07 13.82
N ARG A 88 -0.71 -13.56 13.34
CA ARG A 88 -1.46 -14.20 12.25
C ARG A 88 -0.69 -14.21 10.93
N LEU A 89 -0.05 -13.08 10.58
CA LEU A 89 0.76 -12.98 9.36
C LEU A 89 1.98 -13.90 9.43
N ALA A 90 2.69 -13.91 10.56
CA ALA A 90 3.83 -14.80 10.77
C ALA A 90 3.44 -16.29 10.65
N ARG A 91 2.26 -16.67 11.19
CA ARG A 91 1.73 -18.03 11.05
C ARG A 91 1.46 -18.41 9.59
N GLN A 92 0.81 -17.52 8.83
CA GLN A 92 0.54 -17.74 7.41
C GLN A 92 1.83 -17.83 6.59
N TYR A 93 2.81 -16.98 6.90
CA TYR A 93 4.12 -17.02 6.27
C TYR A 93 4.82 -18.36 6.50
N LEU A 94 4.90 -18.82 7.76
CA LEU A 94 5.53 -20.10 8.09
C LEU A 94 4.78 -21.30 7.50
N ALA A 95 3.46 -21.23 7.38
CA ALA A 95 2.68 -22.29 6.74
C ALA A 95 2.93 -22.38 5.22
N ALA A 96 3.21 -21.26 4.56
CA ALA A 96 3.43 -21.22 3.11
C ALA A 96 4.91 -21.37 2.71
N PHE A 97 5.83 -20.90 3.54
CA PHE A 97 7.25 -20.74 3.22
C PHE A 97 8.19 -21.37 4.27
N GLY A 98 7.65 -22.12 5.22
CA GLY A 98 8.44 -22.80 6.25
C GLY A 98 9.24 -24.00 5.71
N PRO A 99 10.33 -24.40 6.40
CA PRO A 99 10.92 -23.76 7.57
C PRO A 99 11.65 -22.45 7.22
N ALA A 100 11.41 -21.39 8.01
CA ALA A 100 12.03 -20.07 7.81
C ALA A 100 12.52 -19.50 9.15
N THR A 101 13.59 -18.71 9.10
CA THR A 101 14.21 -18.10 10.28
C THR A 101 13.51 -16.79 10.68
N ALA A 102 13.84 -16.29 11.87
CA ALA A 102 13.41 -14.95 12.28
C ALA A 102 13.97 -13.85 11.35
N ASP A 103 15.16 -14.05 10.79
CA ASP A 103 15.77 -13.09 9.87
C ASP A 103 15.04 -13.05 8.53
N ASP A 104 14.60 -14.20 8.01
CA ASP A 104 13.78 -14.28 6.79
C ASP A 104 12.46 -13.52 6.96
N LEU A 105 11.75 -13.78 8.06
CA LEU A 105 10.48 -13.12 8.35
C LEU A 105 10.67 -11.61 8.56
N LYS A 106 11.73 -11.20 9.28
CA LYS A 106 12.07 -9.78 9.47
C LYS A 106 12.37 -9.10 8.14
N TRP A 107 13.17 -9.74 7.29
CA TRP A 107 13.52 -9.22 5.98
C TRP A 107 12.28 -9.03 5.10
N TRP A 108 11.40 -10.05 5.03
CA TRP A 108 10.21 -10.01 4.20
C TRP A 108 9.17 -8.99 4.68
N THR A 109 8.96 -8.89 6.00
CA THR A 109 7.96 -7.97 6.58
C THR A 109 8.46 -6.54 6.75
N GLY A 110 9.78 -6.33 6.83
CA GLY A 110 10.36 -5.06 7.26
C GLY A 110 10.13 -4.71 8.73
N TRP A 111 9.73 -5.66 9.58
CA TRP A 111 9.50 -5.42 11.01
C TRP A 111 10.78 -5.17 11.81
N SER A 112 10.62 -4.60 13.01
CA SER A 112 11.69 -4.61 14.00
C SER A 112 11.97 -6.04 14.47
N LEU A 113 13.22 -6.32 14.87
CA LEU A 113 13.59 -7.63 15.42
C LEU A 113 12.74 -8.00 16.65
N THR A 114 12.42 -7.01 17.48
CA THR A 114 11.55 -7.18 18.67
C THR A 114 10.15 -7.64 18.28
N ASP A 115 9.53 -7.01 17.28
CA ASP A 115 8.21 -7.39 16.80
C ASP A 115 8.21 -8.79 16.20
N THR A 116 9.22 -9.12 15.41
CA THR A 116 9.37 -10.45 14.81
C THR A 116 9.46 -11.53 15.88
N ARG A 117 10.30 -11.34 16.89
CA ARG A 117 10.45 -12.28 18.02
C ARG A 117 9.16 -12.43 18.81
N LYS A 118 8.46 -11.32 19.11
CA LYS A 118 7.16 -11.35 19.81
C LYS A 118 6.12 -12.15 19.02
N ALA A 119 6.03 -11.93 17.70
CA ALA A 119 5.09 -12.63 16.85
C ALA A 119 5.38 -14.14 16.80
N LEU A 120 6.64 -14.54 16.66
CA LEU A 120 7.05 -15.95 16.65
C LEU A 120 6.80 -16.64 18.01
N ALA A 121 7.15 -15.98 19.12
CA ALA A 121 6.90 -16.51 20.46
C ALA A 121 5.39 -16.74 20.72
N ALA A 122 4.55 -15.82 20.26
CA ALA A 122 3.09 -15.96 20.39
C ALA A 122 2.50 -17.10 19.54
N ILE A 123 3.19 -17.55 18.48
CA ILE A 123 2.80 -18.76 17.74
C ILE A 123 3.11 -20.00 18.56
N SER A 124 4.33 -20.09 19.10
CA SER A 124 4.78 -21.24 19.89
C SER A 124 3.99 -21.40 21.20
N ALA A 125 3.60 -20.29 21.84
CA ALA A 125 2.81 -20.32 23.09
C ALA A 125 1.35 -20.78 22.92
N ARG A 126 0.86 -20.92 21.68
CA ARG A 126 -0.51 -21.37 21.37
C ARG A 126 -0.56 -22.80 20.82
N THR A 127 0.57 -23.50 20.82
CA THR A 127 0.67 -24.92 20.43
C THR A 127 0.86 -25.74 21.68
#